data_AF-A0A9W4KHV5-F1
#
_entry.id   AF-A0A9W4KHV5-F1
#
_cell.length_a   1.000
_cell.length_b   1.000
_cell.length_c   1.000
_cell.angle_alpha   90.00
_cell.angle_beta   90.00
_cell.angle_gamma   90.00
#
_symmetry.space_group_name_H-M   'P 1'
#
loop_
_entity.id
_entity.type
_entity.pdbx_description
1 polymer ?
#
loop_
_entity_poly.entity_id
_entity_poly.type
_entity_poly.pdbx_seq_one_letter_code
_entity_poly.pdbx_strand_id
1 'polypeptide(L)'
;MSFYAPPNQQRTLRACMVCSVVQIHNKFMREGCPNCESTLQLRGNNDAIQECTSQVFEGLIAVRDPAASWVARWQRLDNYVPGTYATKVTGTLPEYIINSLEDSGIKYVPLGSGYPYHAHTIDSIKTCNMRVVSTILLVVRSFGWEALPTFLHIIYWTTRAYTADLDYFLGVYSSGFFGW
;
A
#
# COMPACT_ATOMS: atom_id res chain seq x y z
N MET A 1 15.26 2.36 9.04
CA MET A 1 14.88 1.08 8.41
C MET A 1 13.81 1.34 7.36
N SER A 2 13.89 0.72 6.18
CA SER A 2 12.86 0.86 5.13
C SER A 2 11.92 -0.35 5.13
N PHE A 3 10.60 -0.11 5.05
CA PHE A 3 9.58 -1.17 4.94
C PHE A 3 9.00 -1.28 3.52
N TYR A 4 9.80 -0.91 2.52
CA TYR A 4 9.40 -1.03 1.12
C TYR A 4 9.75 -2.42 0.58
N ALA A 5 8.82 -3.01 -0.18
CA ALA A 5 9.06 -4.27 -0.86
C ALA A 5 10.09 -4.05 -1.98
N PRO A 6 11.14 -4.88 -2.08
CA PRO A 6 12.10 -4.75 -3.16
C PRO A 6 11.51 -5.19 -4.51
N PRO A 7 11.97 -4.60 -5.62
CA PRO A 7 11.61 -5.05 -6.95
C PRO A 7 12.10 -6.50 -7.20
N ASN A 8 11.46 -7.20 -8.13
CA ASN A 8 11.83 -8.56 -8.59
C ASN A 8 11.76 -9.72 -7.57
N GLN A 9 11.21 -9.51 -6.37
CA GLN A 9 11.07 -10.56 -5.34
C GLN A 9 9.62 -10.97 -5.06
N GLN A 10 8.70 -10.71 -5.99
CA GLN A 10 7.25 -10.87 -5.80
C GLN A 10 6.83 -12.25 -5.29
N ARG A 11 7.50 -13.34 -5.71
CA ARG A 11 7.18 -14.72 -5.28
C ARG A 11 7.44 -14.99 -3.80
N THR A 12 8.33 -14.21 -3.18
CA THR A 12 8.74 -14.38 -1.77
C THR A 12 8.04 -13.39 -0.83
N LEU A 13 7.25 -12.47 -1.39
CA LEU A 13 6.48 -11.50 -0.65
C LEU A 13 5.28 -12.19 0.00
N ARG A 14 4.97 -11.70 1.20
CA ARG A 14 3.80 -12.11 1.96
C ARG A 14 3.15 -10.86 2.54
N ALA A 15 1.83 -10.84 2.59
CA ALA A 15 1.06 -9.77 3.18
C ALA A 15 0.53 -10.19 4.56
N CYS A 16 0.65 -9.32 5.55
CA CYS A 16 0.03 -9.54 6.86
C CYS A 16 -1.50 -9.48 6.73
N MET A 17 -2.20 -10.47 7.27
CA MET A 17 -3.67 -10.51 7.20
C MET A 17 -4.36 -9.50 8.12
N VAL A 18 -3.64 -8.92 9.10
CA VAL A 18 -4.16 -7.88 10.00
C VAL A 18 -3.99 -6.47 9.43
N CYS A 19 -2.76 -6.08 9.07
CA CYS A 19 -2.44 -4.70 8.66
C CYS A 19 -2.13 -4.53 7.17
N SER A 20 -2.19 -5.57 6.35
CA SER A 20 -1.86 -5.58 4.91
C SER A 20 -0.40 -5.28 4.53
N VAL A 21 0.52 -5.10 5.48
CA VAL A 21 1.93 -4.81 5.16
C VAL A 21 2.55 -5.97 4.39
N VAL A 22 3.30 -5.64 3.33
CA VAL A 22 3.94 -6.60 2.44
C VAL A 22 5.44 -6.60 2.67
N GLN A 23 5.99 -7.75 3.07
CA GLN A 23 7.43 -7.94 3.24
C GLN A 23 7.86 -9.33 2.77
N ILE A 24 9.17 -9.52 2.64
CA ILE A 24 9.76 -10.84 2.41
C ILE A 24 9.60 -11.68 3.68
N HIS A 25 9.35 -12.97 3.53
CA HIS A 25 9.29 -13.94 4.63
C HIS A 25 10.46 -13.79 5.64
N ASN A 26 11.71 -13.73 5.16
CA ASN A 26 12.89 -13.59 6.01
C ASN A 26 12.90 -12.30 6.84
N LYS A 27 12.21 -11.24 6.37
CA LYS A 27 12.11 -9.99 7.11
C LYS A 27 11.11 -10.09 8.26
N PHE A 28 9.97 -10.72 8.04
CA PHE A 28 9.06 -11.08 9.13
C PHE A 28 9.77 -11.96 10.17
N MET A 29 10.60 -12.91 9.75
CA MET A 29 11.32 -13.78 10.68
C MET A 29 12.34 -13.02 11.55
N ARG A 30 13.07 -12.05 10.97
CA ARG A 30 14.11 -11.29 11.70
C ARG A 30 13.56 -10.15 12.54
N GLU A 31 12.60 -9.41 11.99
CA GLU A 31 12.13 -8.12 12.52
C GLU A 31 10.70 -8.17 13.04
N GLY A 32 9.90 -9.13 12.58
CA GLY A 32 8.47 -9.18 12.88
C GLY A 32 7.62 -8.29 11.97
N CYS A 33 6.35 -8.12 12.33
CA CYS A 33 5.47 -7.17 11.65
C CYS A 33 5.56 -5.78 12.30
N PRO A 34 5.95 -4.72 11.60
CA PRO A 34 6.17 -3.41 12.23
C PRO A 34 4.91 -2.80 12.89
N ASN A 35 3.72 -3.20 12.46
CA ASN A 35 2.46 -2.69 12.98
C ASN A 35 1.80 -3.63 14.00
N CYS A 36 2.08 -4.93 13.94
CA CYS A 36 1.33 -5.96 14.68
C CYS A 36 2.22 -6.83 15.58
N GLU A 37 3.51 -6.53 15.71
CA GLU A 37 4.44 -7.41 16.45
C GLU A 37 4.06 -7.58 17.91
N SER A 38 3.53 -6.54 18.55
CA SER A 38 3.08 -6.59 19.94
C SER A 38 2.01 -7.65 20.20
N THR A 39 1.19 -7.95 19.18
CA THR A 39 0.03 -8.85 19.31
C THR A 39 0.27 -10.19 18.64
N LEU A 40 0.96 -10.21 17.49
CA LEU A 40 1.18 -11.43 16.70
C LEU A 40 2.51 -12.13 17.01
N GLN A 41 3.50 -11.44 17.59
CA GLN A 41 4.80 -12.00 17.99
C GLN A 41 5.45 -12.88 16.90
N LEU A 42 5.56 -12.33 15.69
CA LEU A 42 6.02 -13.07 14.51
C LEU A 42 7.53 -13.28 14.49
N ARG A 43 8.28 -12.46 15.22
CA ARG A 43 9.75 -12.50 15.23
C ARG A 43 10.24 -13.83 15.79
N GLY A 44 11.05 -14.53 14.99
CA GLY A 44 11.61 -15.83 15.37
C GLY A 44 10.61 -16.99 15.31
N ASN A 45 9.37 -16.78 14.88
CA ASN A 45 8.33 -17.81 14.82
C ASN A 45 7.86 -18.06 13.38
N ASN A 46 8.32 -19.15 12.76
CA ASN A 46 7.98 -19.45 11.36
C ASN A 46 6.50 -19.82 11.19
N ASP A 47 5.96 -20.60 12.11
CA ASP A 47 4.60 -21.13 12.03
C ASP A 47 3.59 -19.99 12.15
N ALA A 48 3.80 -19.07 13.10
CA ALA A 48 2.97 -17.87 13.23
C ALA A 48 3.02 -17.00 11.96
N ILE A 49 4.18 -16.90 11.28
CA ILE A 49 4.27 -16.18 10.00
C ILE A 49 3.42 -16.88 8.93
N GLN A 50 3.46 -18.21 8.82
CA GLN A 50 2.67 -18.93 7.83
C GLN A 50 1.16 -18.76 8.08
N GLU A 51 0.74 -18.72 9.34
CA GLU A 51 -0.66 -18.63 9.74
C GLU A 51 -1.20 -17.19 9.75
N CYS A 52 -0.36 -16.17 10.00
CA CYS A 52 -0.78 -14.77 10.07
C CYS A 52 -0.56 -13.99 8.77
N THR A 53 0.19 -14.56 7.81
CA THR A 53 0.51 -13.89 6.55
C THR A 53 0.15 -14.76 5.34
N SER A 54 -0.26 -14.12 4.24
CA SER A 54 -0.63 -14.81 3.01
C SER A 54 0.29 -14.43 1.84
N GLN A 55 0.59 -15.40 0.98
CA GLN A 55 1.24 -15.18 -0.31
C GLN A 55 0.25 -14.73 -1.40
N VAL A 56 -1.05 -14.87 -1.14
CA VAL A 56 -2.11 -14.51 -2.08
C VAL A 56 -2.66 -13.14 -1.70
N PHE A 57 -2.17 -12.12 -2.38
CA PHE A 57 -2.60 -10.73 -2.21
C PHE A 57 -2.67 -10.02 -3.56
N GLU A 58 -3.48 -8.97 -3.63
CA GLU A 58 -3.70 -8.18 -4.85
C GLU A 58 -3.44 -6.70 -4.60
N GLY A 59 -2.82 -6.05 -5.58
CA GLY A 59 -2.45 -4.64 -5.52
C GLY A 59 -1.27 -4.38 -4.57
N LEU A 60 -0.39 -3.46 -4.97
CA LEU A 60 0.69 -2.96 -4.12
C LEU A 60 0.58 -1.45 -4.04
N ILE A 61 0.64 -0.94 -2.82
CA ILE A 61 0.59 0.49 -2.50
C ILE A 61 1.86 0.79 -1.70
N ALA A 62 2.70 1.68 -2.20
CA ALA A 62 3.80 2.23 -1.41
C ALA A 62 3.27 3.46 -0.68
N VAL A 63 3.37 3.49 0.65
CA VAL A 63 2.97 4.62 1.49
C VAL A 63 4.22 5.24 2.13
N ARG A 64 4.43 6.53 1.95
CA ARG A 64 5.51 7.34 2.53
C ARG A 64 5.03 8.16 3.70
N ASP A 65 3.87 8.81 3.56
CA ASP A 65 3.24 9.61 4.61
C ASP A 65 1.78 9.16 4.80
N PRO A 66 1.53 8.25 5.75
CA PRO A 66 0.21 7.71 6.01
C PRO A 66 -0.79 8.76 6.53
N ALA A 67 -0.33 9.79 7.26
CA ALA A 67 -1.18 10.82 7.82
C ALA A 67 -1.67 11.81 6.75
N ALA A 68 -0.82 12.13 5.78
CA ALA A 68 -1.17 13.04 4.68
C ALA A 68 -1.88 12.32 3.51
N SER A 69 -1.56 11.05 3.26
CA SER A 69 -2.03 10.31 2.08
C SER A 69 -3.54 10.01 2.16
N TRP A 70 -4.29 10.49 1.18
CA TRP A 70 -5.71 10.13 1.02
C TRP A 70 -5.87 8.62 0.77
N VAL A 71 -4.96 8.01 0.01
CA VAL A 71 -4.98 6.57 -0.27
C VAL A 71 -4.78 5.78 1.02
N ALA A 72 -3.84 6.19 1.88
CA ALA A 72 -3.63 5.57 3.19
C ALA A 72 -4.87 5.67 4.08
N ARG A 73 -5.51 6.86 4.18
CA ARG A 73 -6.75 7.03 4.93
C ARG A 73 -7.90 6.18 4.40
N TRP A 74 -8.06 6.11 3.08
CA TRP A 74 -9.06 5.26 2.45
C TRP A 74 -8.86 3.78 2.78
N GLN A 75 -7.59 3.34 2.84
CA GLN A 75 -7.19 1.99 3.20
C GLN A 75 -7.07 1.75 4.71
N ARG A 76 -7.42 2.74 5.56
CA ARG A 76 -7.26 2.68 7.04
C ARG A 76 -5.82 2.38 7.48
N LEU A 77 -4.86 2.95 6.76
CA LEU A 77 -3.42 2.84 7.04
C LEU A 77 -2.85 4.09 7.74
N ASP A 78 -3.72 5.00 8.17
CA ASP A 78 -3.38 6.33 8.70
C ASP A 78 -2.45 6.31 9.92
N ASN A 79 -2.54 5.26 10.75
CA ASN A 79 -1.71 5.10 11.96
C ASN A 79 -0.60 4.05 11.81
N TYR A 80 -0.31 3.59 10.60
CA TYR A 80 0.73 2.58 10.36
C TYR A 80 2.05 3.19 9.91
N VAL A 81 3.11 2.38 9.92
CA VAL A 81 4.43 2.85 9.48
C VAL A 81 4.49 3.04 7.96
N PRO A 82 5.33 3.96 7.45
CA PRO A 82 5.62 4.05 6.02
C PRO A 82 6.18 2.74 5.47
N GLY A 83 5.66 2.25 4.35
CA GLY A 83 6.04 0.96 3.77
C GLY A 83 5.19 0.53 2.59
N THR A 84 5.35 -0.72 2.15
CA THR A 84 4.51 -1.31 1.10
C THR A 84 3.36 -2.11 1.71
N TYR A 85 2.15 -1.87 1.21
CA TYR A 85 0.89 -2.47 1.65
C TYR A 85 0.15 -3.11 0.48
N ALA A 86 -0.66 -4.12 0.75
CA ALA A 86 -1.54 -4.75 -0.23
C ALA A 86 -2.93 -4.11 -0.21
N THR A 87 -3.57 -4.01 -1.38
CA THR A 87 -4.96 -3.52 -1.47
C THR A 87 -5.95 -4.55 -0.93
N LYS A 88 -5.65 -5.84 -1.15
CA LYS A 88 -6.48 -6.97 -0.72
C LYS A 88 -5.58 -8.13 -0.33
N VAL A 89 -5.94 -8.80 0.76
CA VAL A 89 -5.23 -10.00 1.23
C VAL A 89 -6.22 -11.15 1.31
N THR A 90 -5.90 -12.25 0.66
CA THR A 90 -6.73 -13.47 0.69
C THR A 90 -6.21 -14.41 1.75
N GLY A 91 -7.06 -14.75 2.70
CA GLY A 91 -6.77 -15.72 3.75
C GLY A 91 -7.71 -15.55 4.94
N THR A 92 -7.72 -16.54 5.82
CA THR A 92 -8.51 -16.55 7.05
C THR A 92 -7.56 -16.78 8.22
N LEU A 93 -7.57 -15.86 9.17
CA LEU A 93 -6.85 -16.02 10.42
C LEU A 93 -7.54 -17.09 11.29
N PRO A 94 -6.78 -17.97 11.97
CA PRO A 94 -7.33 -18.89 12.95
C PRO A 94 -8.06 -18.15 14.08
N GLU A 95 -9.12 -18.76 14.61
CA GLU A 95 -9.97 -18.16 15.65
C GLU A 95 -9.19 -17.80 16.93
N TYR A 96 -8.21 -18.61 17.31
CA TYR A 96 -7.38 -18.34 18.48
C TYR A 96 -6.55 -17.04 18.36
N ILE A 97 -6.11 -16.69 17.14
CA ILE A 97 -5.39 -15.44 16.86
C ILE A 97 -6.37 -14.27 16.88
N ILE A 98 -7.58 -14.44 16.34
CA ILE A 98 -8.64 -13.44 16.39
C ILE A 98 -8.99 -13.11 17.84
N ASN A 99 -9.17 -14.13 18.69
CA ASN A 99 -9.45 -13.92 20.11
C ASN A 99 -8.30 -13.18 20.81
N SER A 100 -7.05 -13.54 20.51
CA SER A 100 -5.86 -12.86 21.06
C SER A 100 -5.77 -11.38 20.62
N LEU A 101 -6.20 -11.07 19.40
CA LEU A 101 -6.30 -9.68 18.90
C LEU A 101 -7.40 -8.91 19.63
N GLU A 102 -8.57 -9.53 19.83
CA GLU A 102 -9.70 -8.93 20.54
C GLU A 102 -9.39 -8.66 22.02
N ASP A 103 -8.69 -9.59 22.69
CA ASP A 103 -8.19 -9.41 24.07
C ASP A 103 -7.20 -8.23 24.18
N SER A 104 -6.46 -7.96 23.10
CA SER A 104 -5.58 -6.80 22.98
C SER A 104 -6.32 -5.51 22.61
N GLY A 105 -7.65 -5.55 22.48
CA GLY A 105 -8.50 -4.42 22.09
C GLY A 105 -8.52 -4.13 20.59
N ILE A 106 -7.98 -5.03 19.75
CA ILE A 106 -7.92 -4.87 18.29
C ILE A 106 -9.05 -5.65 17.64
N LYS A 107 -10.04 -4.94 17.10
CA LYS A 107 -11.11 -5.57 16.32
C LYS A 107 -10.59 -6.00 14.94
N TYR A 108 -10.54 -7.31 14.69
CA TYR A 108 -10.16 -7.85 13.39
C TYR A 108 -11.26 -7.61 12.35
N VAL A 109 -10.88 -7.02 11.21
CA VAL A 109 -11.75 -6.81 10.04
C VAL A 109 -11.04 -7.40 8.83
N PRO A 110 -11.56 -8.48 8.20
CA PRO A 110 -10.84 -9.12 7.10
C PRO A 110 -10.76 -8.23 5.86
N LEU A 111 -9.58 -8.17 5.25
CA LEU A 111 -9.23 -7.31 4.11
C LEU A 111 -9.68 -7.89 2.74
N GLY A 112 -10.81 -8.59 2.70
CA GLY A 112 -11.27 -9.26 1.49
C GLY A 112 -12.65 -9.91 1.57
N SER A 113 -13.26 -10.00 2.75
CA SER A 113 -14.62 -10.52 2.93
C SER A 113 -15.62 -9.36 3.08
N GLY A 114 -16.32 -9.03 1.99
CA GLY A 114 -17.67 -8.48 2.10
C GLY A 114 -17.84 -6.97 2.32
N TYR A 115 -17.04 -6.12 1.68
CA TYR A 115 -17.47 -4.74 1.41
C TYR A 115 -18.10 -4.64 0.01
N PRO A 116 -19.34 -4.14 -0.14
CA PRO A 116 -19.98 -3.93 -1.45
C PRO A 116 -19.30 -2.83 -2.31
N TYR A 117 -18.20 -2.25 -1.84
CA TYR A 117 -17.47 -1.15 -2.50
C TYR A 117 -16.44 -1.60 -3.54
N HIS A 118 -16.42 -2.88 -3.92
CA HIS A 118 -15.38 -3.45 -4.79
C HIS A 118 -15.38 -2.86 -6.22
N ALA A 119 -16.52 -2.39 -6.73
CA ALA A 119 -16.58 -1.67 -8.01
C ALA A 119 -16.09 -0.22 -7.88
N HIS A 120 -16.49 0.49 -6.81
CA HIS A 120 -16.13 1.89 -6.62
C HIS A 120 -14.67 2.12 -6.20
N THR A 121 -13.96 1.12 -5.69
CA THR A 121 -12.57 1.29 -5.20
C THR A 121 -11.56 1.42 -6.34
N ILE A 122 -11.66 0.55 -7.37
CA ILE A 122 -10.84 0.66 -8.58
C ILE A 122 -11.23 1.93 -9.34
N ASP A 123 -12.52 2.24 -9.43
CA ASP A 123 -12.99 3.44 -10.10
C ASP A 123 -12.58 4.71 -9.36
N SER A 124 -12.53 4.74 -8.02
CA SER A 124 -12.10 5.91 -7.25
C SER A 124 -10.58 6.12 -7.34
N ILE A 125 -9.78 5.06 -7.34
CA ILE A 125 -8.33 5.13 -7.59
C ILE A 125 -8.07 5.57 -9.04
N LYS A 126 -8.78 5.01 -10.02
CA LYS A 126 -8.72 5.44 -11.42
C LYS A 126 -9.23 6.86 -11.62
N THR A 127 -10.25 7.30 -10.87
CA THR A 127 -10.79 8.67 -10.90
C THR A 127 -9.84 9.65 -10.24
N CYS A 128 -9.14 9.25 -9.18
CA CYS A 128 -8.06 10.04 -8.59
C CYS A 128 -6.91 10.21 -9.61
N ASN A 129 -6.50 9.13 -10.27
CA ASN A 129 -5.47 9.16 -11.31
C ASN A 129 -5.93 9.99 -12.54
N MET A 130 -7.19 9.85 -12.98
CA MET A 130 -7.78 10.67 -14.04
C MET A 130 -7.96 12.13 -13.66
N ARG A 131 -8.25 12.46 -12.40
CA ARG A 131 -8.33 13.86 -11.94
C ARG A 131 -6.94 14.48 -11.90
N VAL A 132 -5.91 13.75 -11.46
CA VAL A 132 -4.50 14.19 -11.54
C VAL A 132 -4.10 14.44 -12.99
N VAL A 133 -4.36 13.49 -13.89
CA VAL A 133 -4.05 13.63 -15.34
C VAL A 133 -4.89 14.74 -16.01
N SER A 134 -6.16 14.88 -15.65
CA SER A 134 -7.06 15.92 -16.16
C SER A 134 -6.68 17.32 -15.67
N THR A 135 -6.28 17.48 -14.41
CA THR A 135 -5.75 18.76 -13.91
C THR A 135 -4.44 19.13 -14.59
N ILE A 136 -3.54 18.17 -14.84
CA ILE A 136 -2.32 18.40 -15.63
C ILE A 136 -2.68 18.82 -17.07
N LEU A 137 -3.60 18.12 -17.74
CA LEU A 137 -4.06 18.44 -19.11
C LEU A 137 -4.76 19.79 -19.20
N LEU A 138 -5.59 20.17 -18.23
CA LEU A 138 -6.29 21.46 -18.18
C LEU A 138 -5.30 22.61 -17.99
N VAL A 139 -4.29 22.44 -17.14
CA VAL A 139 -3.24 23.46 -16.95
C VAL A 139 -2.39 23.61 -18.22
N VAL A 140 -2.07 22.52 -18.93
CA VAL A 140 -1.37 22.55 -20.24
C VAL A 140 -2.20 23.29 -21.30
N ARG A 141 -3.52 23.11 -21.28
CA ARG A 141 -4.43 23.72 -22.26
C ARG A 141 -4.70 25.20 -21.99
N SER A 142 -4.61 25.65 -20.74
CA SER A 142 -4.90 27.03 -20.34
C SER A 142 -3.71 27.99 -20.40
N PHE A 143 -2.46 27.51 -20.31
CA PHE A 143 -1.28 28.39 -20.18
C PHE A 143 -0.36 28.44 -21.40
N GLY A 144 -0.54 27.58 -22.40
CA GLY A 144 0.40 27.51 -23.52
C GLY A 144 1.78 27.02 -23.08
N TRP A 145 2.53 26.43 -23.99
CA TRP A 145 3.78 25.70 -23.76
C TRP A 145 5.00 26.56 -23.36
N GLU A 146 4.80 27.84 -23.00
CA GLU A 146 5.88 28.83 -22.90
C GLU A 146 6.43 29.10 -21.47
N ALA A 147 6.02 28.33 -20.45
CA ALA A 147 6.47 28.58 -19.06
C ALA A 147 6.99 27.32 -18.35
N LEU A 148 8.07 26.72 -18.87
CA LEU A 148 8.72 25.53 -18.31
C LEU A 148 9.21 25.62 -16.84
N PRO A 149 9.61 26.78 -16.27
CA PRO A 149 10.08 26.83 -14.88
C PRO A 149 8.95 26.82 -13.83
N THR A 150 7.80 27.43 -14.12
CA THR A 150 6.63 27.47 -13.21
C THR A 150 5.76 26.23 -13.33
N PHE A 151 5.76 25.58 -14.50
CA PHE A 151 5.09 24.30 -14.73
C PHE A 151 5.62 23.18 -13.84
N LEU A 152 6.94 23.10 -13.66
CA LEU A 152 7.57 22.14 -12.76
C LEU A 152 7.17 22.38 -11.31
N HIS A 153 6.98 23.63 -10.88
CA HIS A 153 6.55 23.94 -9.52
C HIS A 153 5.09 23.53 -9.29
N ILE A 154 4.17 23.81 -10.21
CA ILE A 154 2.76 23.42 -10.08
C ILE A 154 2.61 21.90 -10.17
N ILE A 155 3.28 21.23 -11.11
CA ILE A 155 3.34 19.76 -11.15
C ILE A 155 3.93 19.25 -9.83
N TYR A 156 5.04 19.79 -9.35
CA TYR A 156 5.67 19.39 -8.09
C TYR A 156 4.75 19.58 -6.87
N TRP A 157 3.97 20.66 -6.77
CA TRP A 157 3.06 20.88 -5.64
C TRP A 157 1.77 20.07 -5.73
N THR A 158 1.22 19.88 -6.94
CA THR A 158 0.04 19.04 -7.15
C THR A 158 0.37 17.54 -7.02
N THR A 159 1.53 17.10 -7.53
CA THR A 159 2.08 15.78 -7.20
C THR A 159 2.39 15.70 -5.70
N ARG A 160 3.08 16.64 -5.07
CA ARG A 160 3.36 16.57 -3.62
C ARG A 160 2.12 16.51 -2.72
N ALA A 161 1.01 17.15 -3.11
CA ALA A 161 -0.26 17.09 -2.38
C ALA A 161 -1.04 15.78 -2.58
N TYR A 162 -0.89 15.10 -3.73
CA TYR A 162 -1.60 13.87 -4.06
C TYR A 162 -0.72 12.61 -4.05
N THR A 163 0.60 12.79 -3.98
CA THR A 163 1.61 11.82 -4.41
C THR A 163 2.85 11.91 -3.52
N ALA A 164 2.65 11.95 -2.20
CA ALA A 164 3.70 11.51 -1.28
C ALA A 164 4.24 10.09 -1.65
N ASP A 165 3.50 9.34 -2.48
CA ASP A 165 3.70 7.93 -2.82
C ASP A 165 4.12 7.62 -4.28
N LEU A 166 4.20 8.59 -5.21
CA LEU A 166 4.40 8.28 -6.65
C LEU A 166 5.84 7.99 -7.11
N ASP A 167 6.86 8.32 -6.32
CA ASP A 167 8.25 8.09 -6.75
C ASP A 167 8.61 6.59 -6.91
N TYR A 168 7.78 5.68 -6.40
CA TYR A 168 7.98 4.23 -6.55
C TYR A 168 7.11 3.58 -7.65
N PHE A 169 5.96 4.18 -8.00
CA PHE A 169 5.01 3.56 -8.94
C PHE A 169 5.51 3.62 -10.40
N LEU A 170 6.25 4.68 -10.77
CA LEU A 170 6.86 4.80 -12.10
C LEU A 170 8.13 3.93 -12.27
N GLY A 171 8.75 3.49 -11.18
CA GLY A 171 9.93 2.63 -11.22
C GLY A 171 9.63 1.15 -11.49
N VAL A 172 8.42 0.66 -11.16
CA VAL A 172 8.04 -0.76 -11.32
C VAL A 172 7.31 -1.02 -12.64
N TYR A 173 6.66 -0.01 -13.24
CA TYR A 173 5.95 -0.14 -14.51
C TYR A 173 6.79 0.19 -15.75
N SER A 174 7.93 0.89 -15.62
CA SER A 174 8.74 1.29 -16.79
C SER A 174 9.62 0.17 -17.37
N SER A 175 9.82 -0.93 -16.65
CA SER A 175 10.61 -2.07 -17.16
C SER A 175 9.81 -3.06 -18.03
N GLY A 176 8.55 -2.76 -18.38
CA GLY A 176 7.68 -3.69 -19.11
C GLY A 176 6.96 -3.12 -20.33
N PHE A 177 7.16 -1.85 -20.72
CA PHE A 177 6.35 -1.22 -21.78
C PHE A 177 7.12 -0.47 -22.88
N PHE A 178 8.45 -0.56 -22.90
CA PHE A 178 9.25 -0.14 -24.05
C PHE A 178 10.15 -1.31 -24.49
N GLY A 179 9.58 -2.16 -25.31
CA GLY A 179 10.27 -3.20 -26.05
C GLY A 179 9.39 -3.58 -27.23
N TRP A 180 9.82 -3.13 -28.41
CA TRP A 180 9.24 -3.26 -29.76
C TRP A 180 8.26 -2.17 -30.19
#